data_AF-A0A8S3YPW4-F1
#
_entry.id   AF-A0A8S3YPW4-F1
#
_cell.length_a   1.000
_cell.length_b   1.000
_cell.length_c   1.000
_cell.angle_alpha   90.00
_cell.angle_beta   90.00
_cell.angle_gamma   90.00
#
_symmetry.space_group_name_H-M   'P 1'
#
loop_
_entity.id
_entity.type
_entity.pdbx_description
1 polymer ?
#
loop_
_entity_poly.entity_id
_entity_poly.type
_entity_poly.pdbx_seq_one_letter_code
_entity_poly.pdbx_strand_id
1 'polypeptide(L)'
;CQRHNGKCEDCVGNAKCLYCYSDNKCLLYPIGKILPPSDVCALDKARWGVCWVNFEALIISVSVIGGVIIITAACCCYCCCCRSNNKA
;
A
#
# COMPACT_ATOMS: atom_id res chain seq x y z
N CYS A 1 -14.34 -11.86 -6.49
CA CYS A 1 -13.05 -12.33 -5.97
C CYS A 1 -12.91 -13.85 -6.07
N GLN A 2 -13.69 -14.65 -5.34
CA GLN A 2 -13.55 -16.13 -5.29
C GLN A 2 -13.54 -16.86 -6.65
N ARG A 3 -14.15 -16.29 -7.69
CA ARG A 3 -14.13 -16.85 -9.06
C ARG A 3 -12.73 -16.85 -9.71
N HIS A 4 -11.79 -16.09 -9.16
CA HIS A 4 -10.39 -16.00 -9.60
C HIS A 4 -9.42 -16.68 -8.62
N ASN A 5 -9.87 -17.69 -7.88
CA ASN A 5 -8.98 -18.53 -7.07
C ASN A 5 -7.90 -19.17 -7.98
N GLY A 6 -6.67 -19.24 -7.49
CA GLY A 6 -5.52 -19.72 -8.26
C GLY A 6 -4.97 -18.78 -9.35
N LYS A 7 -5.64 -17.65 -9.63
CA LYS A 7 -5.16 -16.65 -10.60
C LYS A 7 -4.97 -15.29 -9.93
N CYS A 8 -3.72 -15.02 -9.56
CA CYS A 8 -3.37 -13.82 -8.81
C CYS A 8 -3.61 -12.53 -9.60
N GLU A 9 -3.21 -12.47 -10.87
CA GLU A 9 -3.38 -11.28 -11.73
C GLU A 9 -4.86 -10.91 -11.93
N ASP A 10 -5.70 -11.89 -12.27
CA ASP A 10 -7.14 -11.68 -12.42
C ASP A 10 -7.82 -11.30 -11.09
N CYS A 11 -7.33 -11.83 -9.98
CA CYS A 11 -7.84 -11.51 -8.65
C CYS A 11 -7.56 -10.05 -8.27
N VAL A 12 -6.30 -9.63 -8.38
CA VAL A 12 -5.85 -8.30 -7.94
C VAL A 12 -6.21 -7.18 -8.92
N GLY A 13 -6.68 -7.52 -10.13
CA GLY A 13 -7.22 -6.55 -11.09
C GLY A 13 -8.41 -5.74 -10.56
N ASN A 14 -9.04 -6.19 -9.47
CA ASN A 14 -10.02 -5.40 -8.71
C ASN A 14 -9.47 -5.03 -7.34
N ALA A 15 -9.41 -3.73 -7.03
CA ALA A 15 -8.97 -3.22 -5.72
C ALA A 15 -9.84 -3.68 -4.52
N LYS A 16 -11.05 -4.20 -4.78
CA LYS A 16 -11.92 -4.82 -3.76
C LYS A 16 -11.50 -6.25 -3.38
N CYS A 17 -10.60 -6.85 -4.14
CA CYS A 17 -10.15 -8.22 -3.96
C CYS A 17 -8.71 -8.27 -3.46
N LEU A 18 -8.40 -9.30 -2.69
CA LEU A 18 -7.09 -9.61 -2.15
C LEU A 18 -6.73 -11.04 -2.52
N TYR A 19 -5.55 -11.26 -3.09
CA TYR A 19 -5.05 -12.61 -3.34
C TYR A 19 -4.16 -13.07 -2.18
N CYS A 20 -4.40 -14.26 -1.64
CA CYS A 20 -3.58 -14.85 -0.59
C CYS A 20 -2.84 -16.09 -1.11
N TYR A 21 -1.50 -16.05 -1.07
CA TYR A 21 -0.67 -17.18 -1.46
C TYR A 21 -0.64 -18.33 -0.44
N SER A 22 -1.04 -18.09 0.82
CA SER A 22 -1.10 -19.15 1.84
C SER A 22 -2.07 -20.26 1.44
N ASP A 23 -3.26 -19.88 0.96
CA ASP A 23 -4.33 -20.80 0.55
C ASP A 23 -4.59 -20.81 -0.96
N ASN A 24 -3.86 -20.01 -1.75
CA ASN A 24 -4.11 -19.76 -3.17
C ASN A 24 -5.56 -19.31 -3.47
N LYS A 25 -6.13 -18.51 -2.57
CA LYS A 25 -7.53 -18.04 -2.65
C LYS A 25 -7.59 -16.53 -2.88
N CYS A 26 -8.58 -16.13 -3.67
CA CYS A 26 -8.94 -14.74 -3.93
C CYS A 26 -10.12 -14.34 -3.05
N LEU A 27 -9.86 -13.49 -2.07
CA LEU A 27 -10.80 -13.08 -1.02
C LEU A 27 -11.28 -11.66 -1.30
N LEU A 28 -12.38 -11.26 -0.65
CA LEU A 28 -12.74 -9.84 -0.59
C LEU A 28 -11.83 -9.15 0.43
N TYR A 29 -11.29 -7.99 0.09
CA TYR A 29 -10.54 -7.18 1.04
C TYR A 29 -11.51 -6.60 2.09
N PRO A 30 -11.28 -6.81 3.40
CA PRO A 30 -12.15 -6.29 4.44
C PRO A 30 -12.05 -4.76 4.53
N ILE A 31 -13.03 -4.05 3.96
CA ILE A 31 -13.14 -2.58 3.94
C ILE A 31 -13.38 -1.93 5.31
N GLY A 32 -13.45 -2.72 6.40
CA GLY A 32 -13.66 -2.22 7.76
C GLY A 32 -12.39 -2.09 8.60
N LYS A 33 -11.24 -2.58 8.12
CA LYS A 33 -9.96 -2.51 8.84
C LYS A 33 -8.88 -2.00 7.90
N ILE A 34 -8.03 -1.10 8.41
CA ILE A 34 -7.00 -0.43 7.62
C ILE A 34 -6.01 -1.45 7.03
N LEU A 35 -5.70 -2.51 7.79
CA LEU A 35 -4.94 -3.68 7.39
C LEU A 35 -5.82 -4.93 7.55
N PRO A 36 -5.69 -5.92 6.64
CA PRO A 36 -6.37 -7.20 6.81
C PRO A 36 -5.77 -7.90 8.04
N PRO A 37 -6.61 -8.56 8.87
CA PRO A 37 -6.10 -9.35 9.98
C PRO A 37 -5.19 -10.47 9.46
N SER A 38 -4.12 -10.78 10.19
CA SER A 38 -3.20 -11.88 9.85
C SER A 38 -3.91 -13.23 9.78
N ASP A 39 -5.02 -13.39 10.50
CA ASP A 39 -5.90 -14.56 10.47
C ASP A 39 -6.51 -14.81 9.08
N VAL A 40 -6.72 -13.76 8.30
CA VAL A 40 -7.30 -13.85 6.95
C VAL A 40 -6.22 -14.13 5.92
N CYS A 41 -5.08 -13.45 6.04
CA CYS A 41 -3.86 -13.73 5.29
C CYS A 41 -2.69 -12.96 5.92
N ALA A 42 -1.52 -13.60 6.05
CA ALA A 42 -0.30 -12.89 6.40
C ALA A 42 0.04 -11.81 5.35
N LEU A 43 0.45 -10.62 5.79
CA LEU A 43 0.78 -9.51 4.88
C LEU A 43 1.91 -9.84 3.89
N ASP A 44 2.87 -10.68 4.31
CA ASP A 44 3.91 -11.22 3.42
C ASP A 44 3.36 -12.15 2.33
N LYS A 45 2.16 -12.73 2.47
CA LYS A 45 1.55 -13.61 1.44
C LYS A 45 0.36 -12.97 0.72
N ALA A 46 -0.14 -11.85 1.24
CA ALA A 46 -1.23 -11.09 0.66
C ALA A 46 -0.74 -10.21 -0.50
N ARG A 47 -1.50 -10.17 -1.61
CA ARG A 47 -1.26 -9.35 -2.83
C ARG A 47 -2.50 -8.51 -3.07
N TRP A 48 -2.29 -7.21 -3.29
CA TRP A 48 -3.36 -6.24 -3.44
C TRP A 48 -3.02 -5.28 -4.58
N GLY A 49 -3.92 -5.14 -5.56
CA GLY A 49 -3.74 -4.34 -6.78
C GLY A 49 -2.72 -4.92 -7.78
N VAL A 50 -1.63 -5.50 -7.30
CA VAL A 50 -0.54 -6.08 -8.10
C VAL A 50 -0.10 -7.43 -7.54
N CYS A 51 0.32 -8.33 -8.42
CA CYS A 51 0.67 -9.70 -8.05
C CYS A 51 2.15 -9.91 -7.69
N TRP A 52 3.03 -9.07 -8.23
CA TRP A 52 4.49 -9.24 -8.15
C TRP A 52 5.11 -8.70 -6.85
N VAL A 53 4.33 -7.95 -6.05
CA VAL A 53 4.79 -7.37 -4.78
C VAL A 53 3.82 -7.71 -3.65
N ASN A 54 4.38 -7.90 -2.46
CA ASN A 54 3.66 -8.27 -1.26
C ASN A 54 2.96 -7.04 -0.68
N PHE A 55 1.86 -7.25 0.04
CA PHE A 55 1.11 -6.12 0.59
C PHE A 55 1.94 -5.34 1.62
N GLU A 56 2.76 -6.04 2.41
CA GLU A 56 3.72 -5.40 3.32
C GLU A 56 4.66 -4.43 2.58
N ALA A 57 5.32 -4.90 1.52
CA ALA A 57 6.23 -4.09 0.72
C ALA A 57 5.52 -2.93 0.01
N LEU A 58 4.27 -3.12 -0.43
CA LEU A 58 3.44 -2.06 -0.99
C LEU A 58 3.18 -0.95 0.04
N ILE A 59 2.81 -1.30 1.27
CA ILE A 59 2.56 -0.32 2.33
C ILE A 59 3.83 0.46 2.68
N ILE A 60 4.97 -0.23 2.79
CA ILE A 60 6.27 0.40 3.07
C ILE A 60 6.63 1.39 1.96
N SER A 61 6.51 0.98 0.70
CA SER A 61 6.84 1.86 -0.44
C SER A 61 5.97 3.12 -0.51
N VAL A 62 4.65 2.99 -0.33
CA VAL A 62 3.73 4.14 -0.28
C VAL A 62 4.07 5.07 0.89
N SER A 63 4.42 4.50 2.04
CA SER A 63 4.81 5.26 3.23
C SER A 63 6.09 6.06 3.00
N VAL A 64 7.11 5.45 2.39
CA VAL A 64 8.38 6.11 2.07
C VAL A 64 8.18 7.23 1.05
N ILE A 65 7.44 6.98 -0.03
CA ILE A 65 7.14 8.00 -1.05
C ILE A 65 6.41 9.18 -0.41
N GLY A 66 5.37 8.93 0.38
CA GLY A 66 4.65 9.97 1.11
C GLY A 66 5.55 10.77 2.05
N GLY A 67 6.40 10.08 2.83
CA GLY A 67 7.35 10.71 3.74
C GLY A 67 8.36 11.61 3.01
N VAL A 68 8.92 11.15 1.89
CA VAL A 68 9.86 11.94 1.08
C VAL A 68 9.19 13.18 0.51
N ILE A 69 7.95 13.07 0.01
CA ILE A 69 7.19 14.21 -0.51
C ILE A 69 6.95 15.25 0.59
N ILE A 70 6.51 14.81 1.77
CA ILE A 70 6.25 15.69 2.92
C ILE A 70 7.54 16.38 3.39
N ILE A 71 8.64 15.64 3.53
CA ILE A 71 9.93 16.20 3.95
C ILE A 71 10.44 17.20 2.92
N THR A 72 10.36 16.86 1.63
CA THR A 72 10.80 17.75 0.55
C THR A 72 9.98 19.04 0.54
N ALA A 73 8.66 18.94 0.63
CA ALA A 73 7.77 20.11 0.71
C ALA A 73 8.05 20.95 1.96
N ALA A 74 8.19 20.33 3.13
CA ALA A 74 8.49 21.02 4.38
C ALA A 74 9.84 21.76 4.32
N CYS A 75 10.89 21.11 3.81
CA CYS A 75 12.20 21.72 3.60
C CYS A 75 12.13 22.87 2.59
N CYS A 76 11.43 22.71 1.47
CA CYS A 76 11.24 23.78 0.50
C CYS A 76 10.47 24.97 1.10
N CYS A 77 9.38 24.73 1.83
CA CYS A 77 8.63 25.79 2.51
C CYS A 77 9.47 26.49 3.59
N TYR A 78 10.20 25.72 4.41
CA TYR A 78 11.04 26.27 5.47
C TYR A 78 12.23 27.08 4.90
N CYS A 79 12.93 26.56 3.90
CA CYS A 79 14.08 27.24 3.30
C CYS A 79 13.68 28.41 2.39
N CYS A 80 12.59 28.33 1.63
CA CYS A 80 12.19 29.38 0.69
C CYS A 80 11.27 30.45 1.33
N CYS A 81 10.36 30.07 2.23
CA CYS A 81 9.40 31.02 2.81
C CYS A 81 9.85 31.56 4.18
N CYS A 82 10.47 30.75 5.04
CA CYS A 82 10.86 31.19 6.38
C CYS A 82 12.25 31.85 6.43
N ARG A 83 13.21 31.43 5.60
CA ARG A 83 14.57 32.00 5.60
C ARG A 83 14.71 33.32 4.82
N SER A 84 13.78 33.63 3.91
CA SER A 84 13.79 34.90 3.17
C SER A 84 13.39 36.12 4.01
N ASN A 85 12.67 35.92 5.13
CA ASN A 85 12.29 36.99 6.08
C ASN A 85 13.40 37.39 7.06
N ASN A 86 14.61 36.80 6.97
CA ASN A 86 15.78 37.15 7.78
C ASN A 86 16.88 37.86 6.95
N LYS A 87 16.49 38.58 5.90
CA LYS A 87 17.34 39.62 5.30
C LYS A 87 16.90 40.99 5.84
N ALA A 88 17.24 41.24 7.10
CA ALA A 88 17.32 42.59 7.66
C ALA A 88 18.79 43.04 7.60
#